data_AF-A0A820NCB7-F1
#
_entry.id   AF-A0A820NCB7-F1
#
_cell.length_a   1.000
_cell.length_b   1.000
_cell.length_c   1.000
_cell.angle_alpha   90.00
_cell.angle_beta   90.00
_cell.angle_gamma   90.00
#
_symmetry.space_group_name_H-M   'P 1'
#
loop_
_entity.id
_entity.type
_entity.pdbx_description
1 polymer ?
#
loop_
_entity_poly.entity_id
_entity_poly.type
_entity_poly.pdbx_seq_one_letter_code
_entity_poly.pdbx_strand_id
1 'polypeptide(L)'
;MGSLIKPKKTEITDKLRREINKVVNKYIDQGVAELVPGVLFIDEVHMLDIECFTYLHRALESPLAPIVIFATNRGRCLIRGTEILSPHGMPLDLLDRIMIIRTLPYG
;
A
#
# COMPACT_ATOMS: atom_id res chain seq x y z
N MET A 1 13.51 -15.97 -26.68
CA MET A 1 14.15 -14.67 -26.41
C MET A 1 13.33 -13.55 -27.03
N GLY A 2 12.23 -13.13 -26.39
CA GLY A 2 11.38 -12.09 -26.96
C GLY A 2 10.15 -11.80 -26.11
N SER A 3 10.26 -10.84 -25.18
CA SER A 3 9.09 -10.15 -24.59
C SER A 3 9.43 -8.88 -23.79
N LEU A 4 10.61 -8.27 -23.97
CA LEU A 4 11.09 -7.21 -23.05
C LEU A 4 11.19 -5.80 -23.63
N ILE A 5 10.51 -5.53 -24.74
CA ILE A 5 10.28 -4.15 -25.19
C ILE A 5 8.79 -3.95 -25.40
N LYS A 6 8.01 -4.02 -24.30
CA LYS A 6 6.72 -3.35 -24.29
C LYS A 6 7.00 -1.84 -24.26
N PRO A 7 6.36 -1.03 -25.13
CA PRO A 7 6.49 0.43 -25.03
C PRO A 7 6.12 0.86 -23.62
N LYS A 8 6.87 1.83 -23.06
CA LYS A 8 6.57 2.43 -21.74
C LYS A 8 5.08 2.76 -21.72
N LYS A 9 4.30 2.02 -20.95
CA LYS A 9 2.90 2.38 -20.72
C LYS A 9 2.92 3.80 -20.17
N THR A 10 2.23 4.71 -20.82
CA THR A 10 2.02 6.06 -20.30
C THR A 10 1.41 5.97 -18.91
N GLU A 11 1.77 6.92 -18.04
CA GLU A 11 1.15 7.00 -16.72
C GLU A 11 -0.36 7.06 -16.86
N ILE A 12 -1.04 6.18 -16.12
CA ILE A 12 -2.51 6.16 -16.12
C ILE A 12 -2.96 7.44 -15.42
N THR A 13 -3.77 8.24 -16.10
CA THR A 13 -4.28 9.50 -15.56
C THR A 13 -5.34 9.24 -14.48
N ASP A 14 -5.45 10.16 -13.52
CA ASP A 14 -6.48 10.07 -12.49
C ASP A 14 -7.89 10.16 -13.05
N LYS A 15 -8.08 10.86 -14.17
CA LYS A 15 -9.36 10.89 -14.89
C LYS A 15 -9.76 9.49 -15.32
N LEU A 16 -8.85 8.75 -15.96
CA LEU A 16 -9.12 7.37 -16.40
C LEU A 16 -9.38 6.44 -15.20
N ARG A 17 -8.60 6.55 -14.12
CA ARG A 17 -8.85 5.77 -12.89
C ARG A 17 -10.25 6.01 -12.33
N ARG A 18 -10.69 7.27 -12.25
CA ARG A 18 -12.03 7.64 -11.76
C ARG A 18 -13.14 7.13 -12.68
N GLU A 19 -12.95 7.19 -13.99
CA GLU A 19 -13.91 6.66 -14.97
C GLU A 19 -14.07 5.14 -14.82
N ILE A 20 -12.96 4.40 -14.69
CA ILE A 20 -12.99 2.96 -14.46
C ILE A 20 -13.64 2.61 -13.12
N ASN A 21 -13.30 3.32 -12.04
CA ASN A 21 -13.90 3.07 -10.73
C ASN A 21 -15.44 3.25 -10.74
N LYS A 22 -15.96 4.22 -11.50
CA LYS A 22 -17.41 4.39 -11.67
C LYS A 22 -18.07 3.18 -12.34
N VAL A 23 -17.43 2.62 -13.38
CA VAL A 23 -17.94 1.45 -14.09
C VAL A 23 -17.90 0.21 -13.20
N VAL A 24 -16.79 -0.01 -12.48
CA VAL A 24 -16.63 -1.12 -11.54
C VAL A 24 -17.69 -1.04 -10.43
N ASN A 25 -17.85 0.12 -9.80
CA ASN A 25 -18.87 0.30 -8.75
C ASN A 25 -20.28 0.05 -9.29
N LYS A 26 -20.60 0.51 -10.50
CA LYS A 26 -21.91 0.23 -11.12
C LYS A 26 -22.15 -1.27 -11.31
N TYR A 27 -21.13 -2.05 -11.69
CA TYR A 27 -21.29 -3.50 -11.84
C TYR A 27 -21.48 -4.21 -10.50
N ILE A 28 -20.84 -3.71 -9.44
CA ILE A 28 -21.05 -4.19 -8.07
C ILE A 28 -22.47 -3.88 -7.62
N ASP A 29 -22.93 -2.63 -7.77
CA ASP A 29 -24.26 -2.18 -7.35
C ASP A 29 -25.40 -2.90 -8.11
N GLN A 30 -25.15 -3.28 -9.37
CA GLN A 30 -26.09 -4.04 -10.19
C GLN A 30 -26.07 -5.55 -9.92
N GLY A 31 -25.15 -6.05 -9.09
CA GLY A 31 -24.97 -7.47 -8.81
C GLY A 31 -24.38 -8.27 -9.98
N VAL A 32 -23.75 -7.60 -10.95
CA VAL A 32 -23.10 -8.22 -12.13
C VAL A 32 -21.68 -8.67 -11.79
N ALA A 33 -21.05 -8.02 -10.81
CA ALA A 33 -19.71 -8.35 -10.33
C ALA A 33 -19.67 -8.33 -8.80
N GLU A 34 -18.74 -9.10 -8.23
CA GLU A 34 -18.41 -9.06 -6.81
C GLU A 34 -16.98 -8.56 -6.64
N LEU A 35 -16.76 -7.75 -5.60
CA LEU A 35 -15.43 -7.31 -5.23
C LEU A 35 -14.76 -8.35 -4.33
N VAL A 36 -13.68 -8.96 -4.82
CA VAL A 36 -12.84 -9.85 -4.01
C VAL A 36 -11.63 -9.05 -3.50
N PRO A 37 -11.49 -8.81 -2.18
CA PRO A 37 -10.37 -8.06 -1.64
C PRO A 37 -9.08 -8.87 -1.77
N GLY A 38 -8.04 -8.23 -2.30
CA GLY A 38 -6.70 -8.81 -2.42
C GLY A 38 -5.85 -8.58 -1.16
N VAL A 39 -4.61 -9.08 -1.22
CA VAL A 39 -3.57 -8.82 -0.22
C VAL A 39 -2.38 -8.15 -0.90
N LEU A 40 -1.92 -7.04 -0.34
CA LEU A 40 -0.67 -6.38 -0.71
C LEU A 40 0.35 -6.61 0.40
N PHE A 41 1.43 -7.31 0.08
CA PHE A 41 2.56 -7.50 0.98
C PHE A 41 3.69 -6.54 0.60
N ILE A 42 4.19 -5.80 1.58
CA ILE A 42 5.35 -4.91 1.44
C ILE A 42 6.40 -5.36 2.45
N ASP A 43 7.47 -5.94 1.91
CA ASP A 43 8.66 -6.27 2.68
C ASP A 43 9.54 -5.03 2.88
N GLU A 44 10.35 -5.06 3.93
CA GLU A 44 11.28 -3.98 4.31
C GLU A 44 10.64 -2.58 4.31
N VAL A 45 9.45 -2.44 4.91
CA VAL A 45 8.65 -1.19 4.84
C VAL A 45 9.40 0.07 5.32
N HIS A 46 10.39 -0.10 6.20
CA HIS A 46 11.26 0.99 6.67
C HIS A 46 12.10 1.65 5.55
N MET A 47 12.13 1.05 4.36
CA MET A 47 12.76 1.61 3.17
C MET A 47 11.90 2.62 2.42
N LEU A 48 10.61 2.76 2.77
CA LEU A 48 9.72 3.78 2.23
C LEU A 48 10.02 5.16 2.84
N ASP A 49 9.76 6.22 2.07
CA ASP A 49 9.83 7.60 2.53
C ASP A 49 8.48 8.13 3.04
N ILE A 50 8.53 9.32 3.63
CA ILE A 50 7.35 9.98 4.19
C ILE A 50 6.24 10.23 3.15
N GLU A 51 6.59 10.46 1.88
CA GLU A 51 5.61 10.67 0.81
C GLU A 51 4.89 9.36 0.47
N CYS A 52 5.60 8.24 0.41
CA CYS A 52 5.01 6.91 0.25
C CYS A 52 4.05 6.58 1.40
N PHE A 53 4.43 6.86 2.65
CA PHE A 53 3.54 6.64 3.79
C PHE A 53 2.30 7.55 3.75
N THR A 54 2.47 8.81 3.36
CA THR A 54 1.34 9.74 3.18
C THR A 54 0.38 9.24 2.10
N TYR A 55 0.92 8.72 0.99
CA TYR A 55 0.12 8.12 -0.07
C TYR A 55 -0.62 6.87 0.42
N LEU A 56 0.09 5.94 1.08
CA LEU A 56 -0.51 4.71 1.61
C LEU A 56 -1.60 5.01 2.63
N HIS A 57 -1.38 5.96 3.55
CA HIS A 57 -2.37 6.37 4.53
C HIS A 57 -3.67 6.83 3.86
N ARG A 58 -3.60 7.58 2.76
CA ARG A 58 -4.79 8.01 1.99
C ARG A 58 -5.39 6.88 1.16
N ALA A 59 -4.56 6.00 0.59
CA ALA A 59 -5.00 4.90 -0.25
C ALA A 59 -5.77 3.83 0.55
N LEU A 60 -5.38 3.61 1.81
CA LEU A 60 -6.02 2.68 2.74
C LEU A 60 -7.42 3.12 3.20
N GLU A 61 -7.78 4.40 3.06
CA GLU A 61 -9.14 4.89 3.31
C GLU A 61 -10.13 4.51 2.20
N SER A 62 -9.64 4.02 1.05
CA SER A 62 -10.50 3.62 -0.06
C SER A 62 -11.27 2.35 0.29
N PRO A 63 -12.57 2.26 -0.02
CA PRO A 63 -13.35 1.03 0.17
C PRO A 63 -12.87 -0.12 -0.74
N LEU A 64 -12.12 0.19 -1.79
CA LEU A 64 -11.50 -0.79 -2.69
C LEU A 64 -10.07 -1.18 -2.24
N ALA A 65 -9.61 -0.71 -1.08
CA ALA A 65 -8.27 -1.00 -0.60
C ALA A 65 -8.12 -2.49 -0.27
N PRO A 66 -7.02 -3.13 -0.71
CA PRO A 66 -6.70 -4.49 -0.28
C PRO A 66 -6.26 -4.52 1.18
N ILE A 67 -6.20 -5.71 1.77
CA ILE A 67 -5.51 -5.91 3.04
C ILE A 67 -4.03 -5.67 2.82
N VAL A 68 -3.40 -4.83 3.64
CA VAL A 68 -1.96 -4.55 3.55
C VAL A 68 -1.21 -5.19 4.70
N ILE A 69 -0.18 -5.96 4.36
CA ILE A 69 0.71 -6.60 5.33
C ILE A 69 2.10 -5.96 5.16
N PHE A 70 2.60 -5.38 6.23
CA PHE A 70 3.95 -4.82 6.29
C PHE A 70 4.88 -5.77 7.01
N ALA A 71 6.10 -5.91 6.50
CA ALA A 71 7.20 -6.57 7.21
C ALA A 71 8.37 -5.60 7.43
N THR A 72 9.01 -5.72 8.58
CA THR A 72 10.22 -4.99 8.93
C THR A 72 11.07 -5.78 9.89
N ASN A 73 12.39 -5.70 9.69
CA ASN A 73 13.41 -6.22 10.59
C ASN A 73 14.04 -5.08 11.43
N ARG A 74 13.59 -3.83 11.29
CA ARG A 74 14.08 -2.68 12.04
C ARG A 74 13.17 -2.39 13.24
N GLY A 75 13.77 -2.33 14.42
CA GLY A 75 13.07 -1.93 15.64
C GLY A 75 12.81 -0.43 15.71
N ARG A 76 13.87 0.39 15.52
CA ARG A 76 13.79 1.85 15.53
C ARG A 76 14.77 2.42 14.50
N CYS A 77 14.30 3.27 13.60
CA CYS A 77 15.13 3.91 12.57
C CYS A 77 14.50 5.23 12.10
N LEU A 78 15.25 5.99 11.31
CA LEU A 78 14.74 7.24 10.73
C LEU A 78 13.66 6.94 9.69
N ILE A 79 12.60 7.74 9.67
CA ILE A 79 11.66 7.75 8.55
C ILE A 79 12.37 8.44 7.37
N ARG A 80 12.52 7.75 6.24
CA ARG A 80 13.29 8.30 5.11
C ARG A 80 12.63 9.59 4.59
N GLY A 81 13.46 10.57 4.25
CA GLY A 81 13.02 11.91 3.90
C GLY A 81 12.79 12.84 5.10
N THR A 82 13.06 12.39 6.33
CA THR A 82 12.94 13.20 7.55
C THR A 82 14.12 12.94 8.51
N GLU A 83 14.23 13.76 9.55
CA GLU A 83 15.16 13.55 10.67
C GLU A 83 14.48 12.87 11.88
N ILE A 84 13.28 12.32 11.70
CA ILE A 84 12.47 11.77 12.79
C ILE A 84 12.81 10.30 13.02
N LEU A 85 13.23 9.96 14.23
CA LEU A 85 13.48 8.59 14.68
C LEU A 85 12.19 7.95 15.22
N SER A 86 11.69 6.91 14.54
CA SER A 86 10.41 6.28 14.85
C SER A 86 10.53 4.74 14.99
N PRO A 87 9.67 4.07 15.79
CA PRO A 87 9.55 2.62 15.73
C PRO A 87 9.30 2.15 14.30
N HIS A 88 9.94 1.07 13.89
CA HIS A 88 9.76 0.45 12.57
C HIS A 88 10.06 1.35 11.35
N GLY A 89 10.56 2.58 11.54
CA GLY A 89 10.79 3.54 10.46
C GLY A 89 9.51 4.09 9.84
N MET A 90 8.39 4.06 10.58
CA MET A 90 7.07 4.46 10.08
C MET A 90 6.52 5.67 10.86
N PRO A 91 5.66 6.51 10.25
CA PRO A 91 4.94 7.56 10.96
C PRO A 91 4.07 7.01 12.11
N LEU A 92 4.03 7.72 13.25
CA LEU A 92 3.30 7.28 14.46
C LEU A 92 1.80 7.15 14.22
N ASP A 93 1.22 8.07 13.45
CA ASP A 93 -0.19 8.06 13.05
C ASP A 93 -0.58 6.81 12.23
N LEU A 94 0.33 6.31 11.38
CA LEU A 94 0.11 5.04 10.70
C LEU A 94 0.29 3.85 11.65
N LEU A 95 1.27 3.91 12.55
CA LEU A 95 1.51 2.86 13.56
C LEU A 95 0.32 2.67 14.50
N ASP A 96 -0.37 3.75 14.88
CA ASP A 96 -1.56 3.71 15.74
C ASP A 96 -2.76 3.01 15.07
N ARG A 97 -2.72 2.83 13.74
CA ARG A 97 -3.81 2.26 12.93
C ARG A 97 -3.54 0.82 12.48
N ILE A 98 -2.37 0.26 12.77
CA ILE A 98 -1.99 -1.10 12.36
C ILE A 98 -1.94 -2.07 13.54
N MET A 99 -2.18 -3.35 13.25
CA MET A 99 -1.93 -4.43 14.20
C MET A 99 -0.49 -4.92 14.04
N ILE A 100 0.30 -4.85 15.13
CA ILE A 100 1.68 -5.31 15.14
C ILE A 100 1.75 -6.75 15.65
N ILE A 101 2.21 -7.67 14.79
CA ILE A 101 2.49 -9.06 15.15
C ILE A 101 4.01 -9.23 15.25
N ARG A 102 4.50 -9.53 16.45
CA ARG A 102 5.93 -9.78 16.69
C ARG A 102 6.23 -11.27 16.56
N THR A 103 7.21 -11.61 15.72
CA THR A 103 7.76 -12.96 15.66
C THR A 103 8.87 -13.11 16.71
N LEU A 104 9.07 -14.34 17.19
CA LEU A 104 10.16 -14.71 18.08
C LEU A 104 11.17 -15.55 17.29
N PRO A 105 12.47 -15.49 17.63
CA PRO A 105 13.45 -16.42 17.09
C PRO A 105 13.01 -17.88 17.33
N TYR A 106 13.34 -18.76 16.40
CA TYR A 106 13.23 -20.19 16.66
C TYR A 106 14.18 -20.55 17.82
N GLY A 107 13.65 -21.26 18.82
CA GLY A 107 14.42 -21.83 19.92
C GLY A 107 15.10 -23.13 19.53
#